data_AF-A0A5E4YYM9-F1
#
_entry.id   AF-A0A5E4YYM9-F1
#
_cell.length_a   1.000
_cell.length_b   1.000
_cell.length_c   1.000
_cell.angle_alpha   90.00
_cell.angle_beta   90.00
_cell.angle_gamma   90.00
#
_symmetry.space_group_name_H-M   'P 1'
#
loop_
_entity.id
_entity.type
_entity.pdbx_description
1 polymer ?
#
loop_
_entity_poly.entity_id
_entity_poly.type
_entity_poly.pdbx_seq_one_letter_code
_entity_poly.pdbx_strand_id
1 'polypeptide(L)' 'MNSRLISDDDLVEITGKKRCSTQVAWFKKQFGIDVVTRANGHIIMTWATFEALSAKRAGVLPSSAPPARPALHSVRRAA' A
#
# COMPACT_ATOMS: atom_id res chain seq x y z
N MET A 1 4.17 10.79 -4.17
CA MET A 1 4.59 9.61 -3.38
C MET A 1 5.72 10.03 -2.46
N ASN A 2 5.57 9.84 -1.15
CA ASN A 2 6.60 10.22 -0.19
C ASN A 2 7.60 9.07 0.01
N SER A 3 8.83 9.25 -0.48
CA SER A 3 9.91 8.26 -0.38
C SER A 3 10.58 8.22 1.00
N ARG A 4 10.10 9.02 1.96
CA ARG A 4 10.60 9.04 3.33
C ARG A 4 10.41 7.67 3.99
N LEU A 5 11.46 7.18 4.64
CA LEU A 5 11.40 6.02 5.51
C LEU A 5 10.54 6.31 6.73
N ILE A 6 9.70 5.36 7.12
CA ILE A 6 8.90 5.40 8.34
C ILE A 6 9.86 5.31 9.53
N SER A 7 9.72 6.23 10.49
CA SER A 7 10.48 6.21 11.74
C SER A 7 9.89 5.24 12.75
N ASP A 8 10.64 4.92 13.81
CA ASP A 8 10.13 4.05 14.87
C ASP A 8 8.91 4.66 15.58
N ASP A 9 8.87 5.98 15.75
CA ASP A 9 7.73 6.68 16.35
C ASP A 9 6.49 6.59 15.45
N ASP A 10 6.65 6.80 14.14
CA ASP A 10 5.58 6.61 13.16
C ASP A 10 5.03 5.16 13.22
N LEU A 11 5.91 4.16 13.36
CA LEU A 11 5.49 2.75 13.50
C LEU A 11 4.67 2.52 14.77
N VAL A 12 4.99 3.21 15.87
CA VAL A 12 4.21 3.15 17.11
C VAL A 12 2.83 3.76 16.90
N GLU A 13 2.73 4.88 16.19
CA GLU A 13 1.45 5.52 15.89
C GLU A 13 0.56 4.64 14.98
N ILE A 14 1.15 4.08 13.91
CA ILE A 14 0.42 3.23 12.95
C ILE A 14 -0.07 1.93 13.61
N THR A 15 0.79 1.27 14.38
CA THR A 15 0.50 -0.08 14.90
C THR A 15 -0.10 -0.08 16.31
N GLY A 16 0.10 1.00 17.06
CA GLY A 16 -0.16 1.08 18.50
C GLY A 16 0.77 0.19 19.34
N LYS A 17 1.90 -0.27 18.79
CA LYS A 17 2.82 -1.22 19.45
C LYS A 17 4.23 -0.64 19.57
N LYS A 18 4.86 -0.87 20.72
CA LYS A 18 6.24 -0.42 21.02
C LYS A 18 7.34 -1.43 20.69
N ARG A 19 7.03 -2.73 20.69
CA ARG A 19 8.04 -3.78 20.46
C ARG A 19 8.07 -4.13 18.98
N CYS A 20 9.26 -4.22 18.40
CA CYS A 20 9.39 -4.47 16.97
C CYS A 20 8.79 -5.83 16.54
N SER A 21 9.00 -6.90 17.33
CA SER A 21 8.40 -8.21 17.03
C SER A 21 6.87 -8.18 16.97
N THR A 22 6.22 -7.35 17.80
CA THR A 22 4.76 -7.21 17.78
C THR A 22 4.27 -6.30 16.67
N GLN A 23 5.07 -5.32 16.23
CA GLN A 23 4.82 -4.54 15.01
C GLN A 23 4.87 -5.44 13.77
N VAL A 24 5.89 -6.30 13.63
CA VAL A 24 6.00 -7.27 12.52
C VAL A 24 4.80 -8.22 12.50
N ALA A 25 4.43 -8.78 13.66
CA ALA A 25 3.26 -9.64 13.78
C ALA A 25 1.95 -8.89 13.43
N TRP A 26 1.86 -7.61 13.75
CA TRP A 26 0.73 -6.76 13.39
C TRP A 26 0.61 -6.63 11.86
N PHE A 27 1.70 -6.36 11.14
CA PHE A 27 1.68 -6.28 9.68
C PHE A 27 1.26 -7.61 9.03
N LYS A 28 1.76 -8.73 9.55
CA LYS A 28 1.33 -10.06 9.09
C LYS A 28 -0.17 -10.27 9.30
N LYS A 29 -0.71 -9.87 10.44
CA LYS A 29 -2.14 -9.96 10.73
C LYS A 29 -3.00 -9.02 9.87
N GLN A 30 -2.53 -7.80 9.63
CA GLN A 30 -3.30 -6.76 8.95
C GLN A 30 -3.24 -6.85 7.42
N PHE A 31 -2.12 -7.28 6.87
CA PHE A 31 -1.86 -7.28 5.43
C PHE A 31 -1.48 -8.66 4.88
N GLY A 32 -1.22 -9.66 5.74
CA GLY A 32 -0.81 -11.00 5.30
C GLY A 32 0.63 -11.06 4.79
N ILE A 33 1.47 -10.07 5.11
CA ILE A 33 2.85 -9.97 4.61
C ILE A 33 3.87 -10.17 5.72
N ASP A 34 5.02 -10.74 5.36
CA ASP A 34 6.22 -10.71 6.18
C ASP A 34 7.05 -9.47 5.80
N VAL A 35 7.15 -8.52 6.73
CA VAL A 35 7.80 -7.22 6.49
C VAL A 35 9.31 -7.34 6.57
N VAL A 36 10.01 -6.59 5.72
CA VAL A 36 11.48 -6.55 5.72
C VAL A 36 11.99 -5.79 6.93
N THR A 37 12.96 -6.38 7.62
CA THR A 37 13.62 -5.82 8.80
C THR A 37 15.14 -5.69 8.60
N ARG A 38 15.77 -4.71 9.26
CA ARG A 38 17.23 -4.61 9.38
C ARG A 38 17.79 -5.75 10.25
N ALA A 39 19.11 -5.88 10.26
CA ALA A 39 19.83 -6.76 11.19
C ALA A 39 19.54 -6.46 12.67
N ASN A 40 19.19 -5.22 13.02
CA ASN A 40 18.79 -4.83 14.38
C ASN A 40 17.29 -5.13 14.68
N GLY A 41 16.57 -5.75 13.74
CA GLY A 41 15.16 -6.11 13.88
C GLY A 41 14.16 -5.03 13.48
N HIS A 42 14.57 -3.76 13.34
CA HIS A 42 13.67 -2.66 13.00
C HIS A 42 13.13 -2.77 11.57
N ILE A 43 11.85 -2.43 11.37
CA ILE A 43 11.18 -2.48 10.07
C ILE A 43 11.75 -1.39 9.15
N ILE A 44 12.08 -1.75 7.90
CA ILE A 44 12.46 -0.77 6.87
C ILE A 44 11.34 -0.70 5.85
N MET A 45 10.60 0.40 5.85
CA MET A 45 9.55 0.64 4.88
C MET A 45 9.42 2.14 4.61
N THR A 46 9.08 2.51 3.38
CA THR A 46 8.75 3.90 3.04
C THR A 46 7.28 4.18 3.31
N TRP A 47 6.95 5.45 3.55
CA TRP A 47 5.56 5.90 3.65
C TRP A 47 4.75 5.55 2.40
N ALA A 48 5.31 5.75 1.20
CA ALA A 48 4.66 5.37 -0.04
C ALA A 48 4.30 3.87 -0.12
N THR A 49 5.17 2.99 0.39
CA THR A 49 4.88 1.55 0.47
C THR A 49 3.70 1.27 1.42
N PHE A 50 3.68 1.91 2.58
CA PHE A 50 2.59 1.76 3.55
C PHE A 50 1.25 2.29 3.01
N GLU A 51 1.26 3.45 2.36
CA GLU A 51 0.07 4.01 1.70
C GLU A 51 -0.47 3.06 0.62
N ALA A 52 0.42 2.46 -0.19
CA ALA A 52 0.01 1.48 -1.21
C ALA A 52 -0.60 0.21 -0.60
N LEU A 53 -0.02 -0.30 0.50
CA LEU A 53 -0.59 -1.43 1.25
C LEU A 53 -1.98 -1.08 1.82
N SER A 54 -2.12 0.13 2.35
CA SER A 54 -3.38 0.63 2.91
C SER A 54 -4.44 0.81 1.83
N ALA A 55 -4.09 1.39 0.69
CA ALA A 55 -4.98 1.55 -0.46
C ALA A 55 -5.41 0.19 -1.03
N LYS A 56 -4.49 -0.78 -1.12
CA LYS A 56 -4.81 -2.16 -1.52
C LYS A 56 -5.83 -2.79 -0.57
N ARG A 57 -5.63 -2.67 0.74
CA ARG A 57 -6.56 -3.21 1.74
C ARG A 57 -7.92 -2.52 1.71
N ALA A 58 -7.97 -1.22 1.48
CA ALA A 58 -9.21 -0.47 1.34
C ALA A 58 -9.90 -0.68 -0.02
N GLY A 59 -9.29 -1.41 -0.96
CA GLY A 59 -9.84 -1.64 -2.29
C GLY A 59 -9.82 -0.41 -3.20
N VAL A 60 -9.11 0.66 -2.81
CA VAL A 60 -8.99 1.92 -3.57
C VAL A 60 -7.64 2.03 -4.27
N LEU A 61 -6.97 0.90 -4.49
CA LEU A 61 -5.70 0.89 -5.21
C LEU A 61 -5.92 1.53 -6.58
N PRO A 62 -5.21 2.62 -6.92
CA PRO A 62 -5.40 3.28 -8.20
C PRO A 62 -5.11 2.27 -9.31
N SER A 63 -6.13 1.97 -10.11
CA SER A 63 -5.97 1.12 -11.28
C SER A 63 -4.99 1.79 -12.23
N SER A 64 -3.81 1.19 -12.40
CA SER A 64 -2.81 1.67 -13.37
C SER A 64 -3.29 1.54 -14.82
N ALA A 65 -4.33 0.75 -15.07
CA ALA A 65 -4.92 0.60 -16.39
C ALA A 65 -6.10 1.56 -16.55
N PRO A 66 -6.10 2.46 -17.54
CA PRO A 66 -7.33 3.13 -17.93
C PRO A 66 -8.34 2.06 -18.36
N PRO A 67 -9.62 2.17 -17.97
CA PRO A 67 -10.63 1.22 -18.40
C PRO A 67 -10.65 1.20 -19.94
N ALA A 68 -10.63 0.00 -20.53
CA ALA A 68 -10.75 -0.17 -21.97
C ALA A 68 -12.09 0.45 -22.40
N ARG A 69 -12.03 1.68 -22.92
CA ARG A 69 -13.22 2.34 -23.45
C ARG A 69 -13.72 1.53 -24.64
N PRO A 70 -15.00 1.14 -24.69
CA PRO A 70 -15.54 0.45 -25.85
C PRO A 70 -15.36 1.32 -27.09
N ALA A 71 -15.00 0.70 -28.22
CA ALA A 71 -14.83 1.41 -29.49
C ALA A 71 -16.17 2.02 -29.92
N LEU A 72 -16.21 3.34 -30.09
CA LEU A 72 -17.36 4.04 -30.64
C LEU A 72 -17.32 3.92 -32.17
N HIS A 73 -18.38 3.37 -32.78
CA HIS A 73 -18.54 3.35 -34.23
C HIS A 73 -19.40 4.54 -34.69
N SER A 74 -19.02 5.16 -35.80
CA SER A 74 -19.81 6.25 -36.39
C SER A 74 -21.09 5.68 -37.00
N VAL A 75 -22.24 6.25 -36.62
CA VAL A 75 -23.52 5.94 -37.26
C VAL A 75 -23.55 6.69 -38.59
N ARG A 76 -23.35 5.98 -39.71
CA ARG A 76 -23.65 6.55 -41.02
C ARG A 76 -25.18 6.66 -41.16
N ARG A 77 -25.69 7.89 -41.26
CA ARG A 77 -27.09 8.17 -41.58
C ARG A 77 -27.30 7.81 -43.06
N ALA A 78 -28.19 6.86 -43.34
CA ALA A 78 -28.58 6.52 -44.70
C ALA A 78 -29.29 7.74 -45.35
N ALA A 79 -28.95 7.99 -46.62
CA ALA A 79 -29.51 9.05 -47.46
C ALA A 79 -30.91 8.67 -47.97
#